data_AF-A0A533X4G5-F1
#
_entry.id   AF-A0A533X4G5-F1
#
_cell.length_a   1.000
_cell.length_b   1.000
_cell.length_c   1.000
_cell.angle_alpha   90.00
_cell.angle_beta   90.00
_cell.angle_gamma   90.00
#
_symmetry.space_group_name_H-M   'P 1'
#
loop_
_entity.id
_entity.type
_entity.pdbx_description
1 polymer ?
#
loop_
_entity_poly.entity_id
_entity_poly.type
_entity_poly.pdbx_seq_one_letter_code
_entity_poly.pdbx_strand_id
1 'polypeptide(L)'
;MPTFEEAKRKVAELVVAKGFGNTAREIPNKLLFAFVELGEAGDSWKKGKPRGETIEELIDVIFYVLDASRLIDPTANLDEVFEKKLAKNLTRP
;
A
#
# COMPACT_ATOMS: atom_id res chain seq x y z
N MET A 1 6.98 15.46 -4.01
CA MET A 1 6.68 14.06 -3.69
C MET A 1 5.19 13.85 -3.91
N PRO A 2 4.74 12.68 -4.40
CA PRO A 2 3.31 12.44 -4.56
C PRO A 2 2.61 12.45 -3.19
N THR A 3 1.37 12.94 -3.13
CA THR A 3 0.50 12.70 -1.96
C THR A 3 0.03 11.24 -1.90
N PHE A 4 -0.62 10.79 -0.82
CA PHE A 4 -1.21 9.45 -0.79
C PHE A 4 -2.32 9.30 -1.83
N GLU A 5 -3.10 10.35 -2.06
CA GLU A 5 -4.12 10.35 -3.11
C GLU A 5 -3.49 10.21 -4.50
N GLU A 6 -2.41 10.95 -4.78
CA GLU A 6 -1.69 10.84 -6.05
C GLU A 6 -1.02 9.48 -6.23
N ALA A 7 -0.42 8.93 -5.16
CA ALA A 7 0.16 7.60 -5.17
C ALA A 7 -0.90 6.51 -5.44
N LYS A 8 -2.06 6.59 -4.77
CA LYS A 8 -3.21 5.70 -5.01
C LYS A 8 -3.63 5.70 -6.48
N ARG A 9 -3.71 6.88 -7.11
CA ARG A 9 -4.04 6.99 -8.55
C ARG A 9 -2.97 6.34 -9.45
N LYS A 10 -1.69 6.62 -9.20
CA LYS A 10 -0.57 6.05 -9.98
C LYS A 10 -0.51 4.53 -9.87
N VAL A 11 -0.73 3.98 -8.69
CA VAL A 11 -0.81 2.53 -8.48
C VAL A 11 -2.00 1.94 -9.24
N ALA A 12 -3.16 2.61 -9.26
CA ALA A 12 -4.32 2.17 -10.03
C ALA A 12 -4.03 2.10 -11.53
N GLU A 13 -3.38 3.13 -12.08
CA GLU A 13 -2.95 3.19 -13.48
C GLU A 13 -1.99 2.04 -13.81
N LEU A 14 -1.04 1.75 -12.92
CA LEU A 14 -0.11 0.64 -13.05
C LEU A 14 -0.84 -0.72 -13.08
N VAL A 15 -1.77 -0.95 -12.15
CA VAL A 15 -2.54 -2.20 -12.06
C VAL A 15 -3.34 -2.44 -13.33
N VAL A 16 -3.98 -1.41 -13.88
CA VAL A 16 -4.70 -1.48 -15.17
C VAL A 16 -3.72 -1.77 -16.31
N ALA A 17 -2.62 -1.03 -16.40
CA ALA A 17 -1.63 -1.18 -17.47
C ALA A 17 -0.98 -2.56 -17.50
N LYS A 18 -0.83 -3.22 -16.34
CA LYS A 18 -0.26 -4.57 -16.21
C LYS A 18 -1.31 -5.68 -16.39
N GLY A 19 -2.59 -5.35 -16.54
CA GLY A 19 -3.67 -6.33 -16.70
C GLY A 19 -3.94 -7.13 -15.42
N PHE A 20 -3.58 -6.60 -14.25
CA PHE A 20 -3.83 -7.27 -12.98
C PHE A 20 -5.31 -7.18 -12.59
N GLY A 21 -5.74 -8.11 -11.74
CA GLY A 21 -7.07 -8.11 -11.16
C GLY A 21 -7.39 -6.75 -10.50
N ASN A 22 -8.50 -6.13 -10.93
CA ASN A 22 -8.87 -4.75 -10.59
C ASN A 22 -10.38 -4.61 -10.28
N THR A 23 -10.94 -5.57 -9.56
CA THR A 23 -12.34 -5.53 -9.11
C THR A 23 -12.41 -5.78 -7.61
N ALA A 24 -13.55 -5.51 -6.98
CA ALA A 24 -13.74 -5.76 -5.55
C ALA A 24 -13.48 -7.24 -5.14
N ARG A 25 -13.57 -8.19 -6.08
CA ARG A 25 -13.24 -9.61 -5.83
C ARG A 25 -11.77 -9.83 -5.49
N GLU A 26 -10.91 -8.91 -5.87
CA GLU A 26 -9.46 -8.99 -5.65
C GLU A 26 -9.02 -8.44 -4.29
N ILE A 27 -9.90 -7.75 -3.56
CA ILE A 27 -9.56 -7.15 -2.26
C ILE A 27 -8.88 -8.16 -1.32
N PRO A 28 -9.39 -9.40 -1.14
CA PRO A 28 -8.70 -10.38 -0.30
C PRO A 28 -7.29 -10.72 -0.78
N ASN A 29 -7.09 -10.84 -2.09
CA ASN A 29 -5.77 -11.11 -2.69
C ASN A 29 -4.82 -9.93 -2.47
N LYS A 30 -5.27 -8.68 -2.65
CA LYS A 30 -4.43 -7.49 -2.43
C LYS A 30 -3.99 -7.39 -0.98
N LEU A 31 -4.89 -7.64 -0.04
CA LEU A 31 -4.55 -7.67 1.39
C LEU A 31 -3.59 -8.81 1.71
N LEU A 32 -3.80 -10.01 1.15
CA LEU A 32 -2.89 -11.14 1.32
C LEU A 32 -1.49 -10.82 0.79
N PHE A 33 -1.37 -10.26 -0.42
CA PHE A 33 -0.08 -9.91 -0.99
C PHE A 33 0.62 -8.82 -0.19
N ALA A 34 -0.08 -7.84 0.39
CA ALA A 34 0.54 -6.90 1.32
C ALA A 34 1.24 -7.61 2.51
N PHE A 35 0.69 -8.72 3.01
CA PHE A 35 1.37 -9.54 4.03
C PHE A 35 2.56 -10.32 3.47
N VAL A 36 2.46 -10.81 2.23
CA VAL A 36 3.57 -11.48 1.54
C VAL A 36 4.75 -10.51 1.41
N GLU A 37 4.55 -9.31 0.86
CA GLU A 37 5.61 -8.32 0.70
C GLU A 37 6.21 -7.86 2.05
N LEU A 38 5.38 -7.79 3.10
CA LEU A 38 5.90 -7.50 4.43
C LEU A 38 6.80 -8.63 4.95
N GLY A 39 6.48 -9.87 4.59
CA GLY A 39 7.33 -11.04 4.81
C GLY A 39 8.63 -10.96 4.02
N GLU A 40 8.58 -10.53 2.76
CA GLU A 40 9.75 -10.33 1.89
C GLU A 40 10.68 -9.24 2.45
N ALA A 41 10.13 -8.13 2.93
CA ALA A 41 10.89 -7.09 3.63
C ALA A 41 11.61 -7.65 4.89
N GLY A 42 10.91 -8.45 5.69
CA GLY A 42 11.47 -9.09 6.88
C GLY A 42 12.57 -10.11 6.54
N ASP A 43 12.38 -10.91 5.49
CA ASP A 43 13.36 -11.89 5.03
C ASP A 43 14.59 -11.23 4.40
N SER A 44 14.40 -10.17 3.61
CA SER A 44 15.44 -9.31 3.04
C SER A 44 16.34 -8.75 4.14
N TRP A 45 15.75 -8.15 5.19
CA TRP A 45 16.49 -7.67 6.35
C TRP A 45 17.25 -8.79 7.07
N LYS A 46 16.57 -9.91 7.37
CA LYS A 46 17.15 -11.06 8.06
C LYS A 46 18.36 -11.64 7.33
N LYS A 47 18.34 -11.63 6.00
CA LYS A 47 19.43 -12.13 5.14
C LYS A 47 20.56 -11.12 4.95
N GLY A 48 20.48 -9.93 5.55
CA GLY A 48 21.50 -8.88 5.41
C GLY A 48 21.59 -8.32 4.00
N LYS A 49 20.47 -8.30 3.26
CA LYS A 49 20.41 -7.70 1.92
C LYS A 49 20.69 -6.19 1.97
N PRO A 50 21.05 -5.56 0.84
CA PRO A 50 21.20 -4.11 0.77
C PRO A 50 19.96 -3.39 1.30
N ARG A 51 20.15 -2.32 2.06
CA ARG A 51 19.03 -1.56 2.66
C ARG A 51 18.04 -1.05 1.62
N GLY A 52 18.51 -0.75 0.40
CA GLY A 52 17.65 -0.35 -0.71
C GLY A 52 16.63 -1.43 -1.07
N GLU A 53 17.03 -2.71 -1.11
CA GLU A 53 16.16 -3.85 -1.38
C GLU A 53 15.06 -3.94 -0.30
N THR A 54 15.43 -3.87 0.99
CA THR A 54 14.43 -3.88 2.08
C THR A 54 13.44 -2.70 2.01
N ILE A 55 13.89 -1.53 1.55
CA ILE A 55 13.02 -0.37 1.38
C ILE A 55 12.07 -0.58 0.19
N GLU A 56 12.53 -1.17 -0.91
CA GLU A 56 11.69 -1.51 -2.06
C GLU A 56 10.55 -2.47 -1.65
N GLU A 57 10.84 -3.52 -0.88
CA GLU A 57 9.81 -4.43 -0.36
C GLU A 57 8.76 -3.71 0.51
N LEU A 58 9.20 -2.74 1.33
CA LEU A 58 8.26 -1.91 2.11
C LEU A 58 7.40 -1.01 1.23
N ILE A 59 7.92 -0.54 0.09
CA ILE A 59 7.13 0.18 -0.90
C ILE A 59 6.11 -0.75 -1.56
N ASP A 60 6.46 -2.01 -1.83
CA ASP A 60 5.52 -2.99 -2.40
C ASP A 60 4.35 -3.28 -1.46
N VAL A 61 4.59 -3.36 -0.14
CA VAL A 61 3.52 -3.36 0.87
C VAL A 61 2.59 -2.15 0.70
N ILE A 62 3.15 -0.96 0.55
CA ILE A 62 2.38 0.28 0.37
C ILE A 62 1.58 0.22 -0.94
N PHE A 63 2.13 -0.31 -2.03
CA PHE A 63 1.42 -0.45 -3.30
C PHE A 63 0.17 -1.32 -3.15
N TYR A 64 0.29 -2.48 -2.50
CA TYR A 64 -0.86 -3.34 -2.26
C TYR A 64 -1.90 -2.70 -1.33
N VAL A 65 -1.47 -1.96 -0.30
CA VAL A 65 -2.38 -1.22 0.60
C VAL A 65 -3.11 -0.11 -0.15
N LEU A 66 -2.41 0.66 -0.98
CA LEU A 66 -3.02 1.72 -1.79
C LEU A 66 -4.04 1.14 -2.78
N ASP A 67 -3.69 0.07 -3.49
CA ASP A 67 -4.61 -0.57 -4.43
C ASP A 67 -5.84 -1.16 -3.73
N ALA A 68 -5.63 -1.85 -2.60
CA ALA A 68 -6.72 -2.37 -1.78
C ALA A 68 -7.64 -1.25 -1.29
N SER A 69 -7.09 -0.13 -0.79
CA SER A 69 -7.88 0.99 -0.28
C SER A 69 -8.80 1.59 -1.35
N ARG A 70 -8.31 1.72 -2.59
CA ARG A 70 -9.10 2.20 -3.74
C ARG A 70 -10.23 1.25 -4.10
N LEU A 71 -10.01 -0.06 -3.99
CA LEU A 71 -11.05 -1.06 -4.27
C LEU A 71 -12.09 -1.14 -3.14
N ILE A 72 -11.68 -0.91 -1.88
CA ILE A 72 -12.57 -0.90 -0.71
C ILE A 72 -13.49 0.32 -0.74
N ASP A 73 -12.92 1.51 -0.94
CA ASP A 73 -13.66 2.75 -1.07
C ASP A 73 -13.02 3.64 -2.14
N PRO A 74 -13.55 3.63 -3.38
CA PRO A 74 -13.03 4.46 -4.47
C PRO A 74 -13.14 5.96 -4.21
N THR A 75 -14.03 6.38 -3.31
CA THR A 75 -14.34 7.78 -3.02
C THR A 75 -13.50 8.35 -1.89
N ALA A 76 -12.81 7.50 -1.12
CA ALA A 76 -11.97 7.92 0.00
C ALA A 76 -10.73 8.70 -0.49
N ASN A 77 -10.57 9.93 -0.03
CA ASN A 77 -9.32 10.68 -0.17
C ASN A 77 -8.33 10.21 0.92
N LEU A 78 -7.21 9.59 0.52
CA LEU A 78 -6.28 9.00 1.49
C LEU A 78 -5.48 10.03 2.29
N ASP A 79 -5.24 11.22 1.74
CA ASP A 79 -4.57 12.30 2.47
C ASP A 79 -5.45 12.72 3.67
N GLU A 80 -6.76 12.89 3.44
CA GLU A 80 -7.69 13.20 4.53
C GLU A 80 -7.81 12.06 5.55
N VAL A 81 -7.84 10.81 5.09
CA VAL A 81 -7.91 9.63 5.98
C VAL A 81 -6.67 9.57 6.86
N PHE A 82 -5.49 9.80 6.28
CA PHE A 82 -4.22 9.85 7.00
C PHE A 82 -4.23 10.94 8.07
N GLU A 83 -4.56 12.18 7.69
CA GLU A 83 -4.60 13.32 8.62
C GLU A 83 -5.59 13.10 9.78
N LYS A 84 -6.82 12.66 9.47
CA LYS A 84 -7.83 12.32 10.49
C LYS A 84 -7.33 11.24 11.44
N LYS A 85 -6.64 10.22 10.91
CA LYS A 85 -6.11 9.11 11.72
C LYS A 85 -4.91 9.54 12.56
N LEU A 86 -4.01 10.35 12.03
CA LEU A 86 -2.86 10.91 12.73
C LEU A 86 -3.31 11.79 13.89
N ALA A 87 -4.21 12.75 13.64
CA ALA A 87 -4.77 13.61 14.69
C ALA A 87 -5.43 12.78 15.80
N LYS A 88 -6.25 11.78 15.44
CA LYS A 88 -6.88 10.85 16.40
C LYS A 88 -5.87 10.03 17.21
N ASN A 89 -4.66 9.77 16.68
CA ASN A 89 -3.64 9.01 17.38
C ASN A 89 -2.82 9.90 18.33
N LEU A 90 -2.55 11.15 17.95
CA LEU A 90 -1.84 12.12 18.80
C LEU A 90 -2.62 12.49 20.07
N THR A 91 -3.93 12.31 20.08
CA THR A 91 -4.79 12.56 21.26
C THR A 91 -4.94 11.33 22.17
N ARG A 92 -4.30 10.20 21.86
CA ARG A 92 -4.40 8.99 22.69
C ARG A 92 -3.38 9.04 23.83
N PRO A 93 -3.74 8.55 25.04
CA PRO A 93 -2.80 8.39 26.15
C PRO A 93 -1.65 7.44 25.80
#